data_AF-A0A4T2C356-F1
#
_entry.id   AF-A0A4T2C356-F1
#
_cell.length_a   1.000
_cell.length_b   1.000
_cell.length_c   1.000
_cell.angle_alpha   90.00
_cell.angle_beta   90.00
_cell.angle_gamma   90.00
#
_symmetry.space_group_name_H-M   'P 1'
#
loop_
_entity.id
_entity.type
_entity.pdbx_description
1 polymer ?
#
loop_
_entity_poly.entity_id
_entity_poly.type
_entity_poly.pdbx_seq_one_letter_code
_entity_poly.pdbx_strand_id
1 'polypeptide(L)'
;MLLVLLGVVLLIEAIGLLGTGAWLVAELTLATADSVATAVALIVLVFAAGLWVLVVAIGTFRMRSWTRGAALTWQALQIVIAICCFQGLFAEPADGWPLLVVALLGVALLLSPPVVAVTRRDV
;
A
#
# COMPACT_ATOMS: atom_id res chain seq x y z
N MET A 1 -1.95 19.59 8.31
CA MET A 1 -0.68 18.89 8.59
C MET A 1 -0.85 17.37 8.55
N LEU A 2 -1.73 16.76 9.37
CA LEU A 2 -1.89 15.30 9.40
C LEU A 2 -2.38 14.67 8.10
N LEU A 3 -3.24 15.35 7.32
CA LEU A 3 -3.63 14.90 5.98
C LEU A 3 -2.46 14.85 4.99
N VAL A 4 -1.53 15.82 5.09
CA VAL A 4 -0.32 15.83 4.25
C VAL A 4 0.58 14.67 4.64
N LEU A 5 0.72 14.41 5.94
CA LEU A 5 1.49 13.26 6.43
C LEU A 5 0.89 11.93 5.94
N LEU A 6 -0.44 11.76 5.99
CA LEU A 6 -1.11 10.59 5.44
C LEU A 6 -0.87 10.46 3.93
N GLY A 7 -1.00 11.57 3.18
CA GLY A 7 -0.71 11.58 1.75
C GLY A 7 0.74 11.18 1.44
N VAL A 8 1.70 11.63 2.25
CA VAL A 8 3.12 11.25 2.12
C VAL A 8 3.32 9.77 2.42
N VAL A 9 2.70 9.21 3.47
CA VAL A 9 2.77 7.78 3.77
C VAL A 9 2.24 6.95 2.61
N LEU A 10 1.03 7.28 2.10
CA LEU A 10 0.44 6.60 0.95
C LEU A 10 1.30 6.73 -0.31
N LEU A 11 1.97 7.87 -0.51
CA LEU A 11 2.87 8.08 -1.64
C LEU A 11 4.11 7.19 -1.53
N ILE A 12 4.69 7.05 -0.33
CA ILE A 12 5.81 6.15 -0.07
C ILE A 12 5.39 4.69 -0.32
N GLU A 13 4.21 4.29 0.16
CA GLU A 13 3.66 2.95 -0.09
C GLU A 13 3.47 2.69 -1.59
N ALA A 14 2.90 3.65 -2.33
CA ALA A 14 2.72 3.54 -3.77
C ALA A 14 4.05 3.39 -4.51
N ILE A 15 5.05 4.21 -4.17
CA ILE A 15 6.41 4.11 -4.75
C ILE A 15 7.03 2.76 -4.39
N GLY A 16 6.86 2.29 -3.16
CA GLY A 16 7.32 0.97 -2.72
C GLY A 16 6.73 -0.15 -3.58
N LEU A 17 5.41 -0.16 -3.80
CA LEU A 17 4.75 -1.15 -4.66
C LEU A 17 5.23 -1.09 -6.11
N LEU A 18 5.34 0.10 -6.68
CA LEU A 18 5.84 0.25 -8.05
C LEU A 18 7.30 -0.21 -8.17
N GLY A 19 8.12 0.06 -7.15
CA GLY A 19 9.47 -0.45 -7.02
C GLY A 19 9.52 -1.98 -6.95
N THR A 20 8.66 -2.60 -6.14
CA THR A 20 8.50 -4.06 -6.07
C THR A 20 8.05 -4.64 -7.41
N GLY A 21 7.13 -3.98 -8.11
CA GLY A 21 6.71 -4.39 -9.46
C GLY A 21 7.88 -4.35 -10.45
N ALA A 22 8.69 -3.29 -10.42
CA ALA A 22 9.89 -3.19 -11.25
C ALA A 22 10.95 -4.24 -10.90
N TRP A 23 11.11 -4.55 -9.60
CA TRP A 23 11.97 -5.62 -9.12
C TRP A 23 11.52 -6.99 -9.66
N LEU A 24 10.23 -7.31 -9.57
CA LEU A 24 9.67 -8.56 -10.10
C LEU A 24 9.86 -8.69 -11.62
N VAL A 25 9.77 -7.58 -12.36
CA VAL A 25 10.10 -7.57 -13.80
C VAL A 25 11.57 -7.90 -14.02
N ALA A 26 12.48 -7.29 -13.25
CA ALA A 26 13.91 -7.60 -13.34
C ALA A 26 14.17 -9.08 -13.01
N GLU A 27 13.55 -9.61 -11.95
CA GLU A 27 13.66 -11.01 -11.53
C GLU A 27 13.17 -11.97 -12.62
N LEU A 28 12.03 -11.69 -13.26
CA LEU A 28 11.53 -12.49 -14.37
C LEU A 28 12.49 -12.53 -15.58
N THR A 29 13.31 -11.48 -15.76
CA THR A 29 14.28 -11.40 -16.87
C THR A 29 15.66 -11.97 -16.52
N LEU A 30 16.05 -11.95 -15.25
CA LEU A 30 17.38 -12.31 -14.78
C LEU A 30 17.43 -13.71 -14.14
N ALA A 31 16.31 -14.19 -13.60
CA ALA A 31 16.19 -15.46 -12.90
C ALA A 31 15.20 -16.41 -13.59
N THR A 32 15.33 -17.71 -13.32
CA THR A 32 14.42 -18.72 -13.84
C THR A 32 13.17 -18.77 -12.98
N ALA A 33 12.04 -18.29 -13.50
CA ALA A 33 10.76 -18.38 -12.81
C ALA A 33 10.22 -19.81 -12.84
N ASP A 34 9.76 -20.33 -11.70
CA ASP A 34 9.08 -21.64 -11.61
C ASP A 34 7.81 -21.69 -12.48
N SER A 35 7.13 -20.54 -12.61
CA SER A 35 5.95 -20.37 -13.44
C SER A 35 5.88 -18.94 -13.97
N VAL A 36 6.08 -18.79 -15.28
CA VAL A 36 5.95 -17.49 -15.97
C VAL A 36 4.54 -16.93 -15.82
N ALA A 37 3.52 -17.79 -15.84
CA ALA A 37 2.13 -17.36 -15.68
C ALA A 37 1.87 -16.70 -14.32
N THR A 38 2.37 -17.32 -13.23
CA THR A 38 2.22 -16.80 -11.87
C THR A 38 3.01 -15.50 -11.70
N ALA A 39 4.24 -15.45 -12.23
CA ALA A 39 5.09 -14.26 -12.16
C ALA A 39 4.43 -13.05 -12.86
N VAL A 40 3.92 -13.24 -14.08
CA VAL A 40 3.23 -12.17 -14.82
C VAL A 40 1.96 -11.72 -14.09
N ALA A 41 1.18 -12.65 -13.52
CA ALA A 41 -0.01 -12.30 -12.74
C ALA A 41 0.33 -11.42 -11.52
N LEU A 42 1.39 -11.77 -10.78
CA LEU A 42 1.87 -10.98 -9.64
C LEU A 42 2.37 -9.60 -10.05
N ILE A 43 3.15 -9.52 -11.14
CA ILE A 43 3.65 -8.23 -11.68
C ILE A 43 2.47 -7.30 -11.98
N VAL A 44 1.48 -7.79 -12.72
CA VAL A 44 0.30 -7.00 -13.09
C VAL A 44 -0.48 -6.55 -11.84
N LEU A 45 -0.68 -7.46 -10.89
CA LEU A 45 -1.39 -7.17 -9.65
C LEU A 45 -0.68 -6.10 -8.81
N VAL A 46 0.64 -6.21 -8.66
CA VAL A 46 1.46 -5.26 -7.89
C VAL A 46 1.47 -3.89 -8.54
N PHE A 47 1.63 -3.81 -9.87
CA PHE A 47 1.54 -2.52 -10.58
C PHE A 47 0.14 -1.91 -10.49
N ALA A 48 -0.92 -2.71 -10.63
CA ALA A 48 -2.29 -2.23 -10.49
C ALA A 48 -2.56 -1.68 -9.08
N ALA A 49 -2.11 -2.40 -8.04
CA ALA A 49 -2.18 -1.95 -6.65
C ALA A 49 -1.37 -0.64 -6.45
N GLY A 50 -0.13 -0.59 -6.93
CA GLY A 50 0.74 0.60 -6.82
C GLY A 50 0.13 1.84 -7.48
N LEU A 51 -0.41 1.70 -8.69
CA LEU A 51 -1.11 2.78 -9.38
C LEU A 51 -2.38 3.21 -8.65
N TRP A 52 -3.14 2.25 -8.11
CA TRP A 52 -4.34 2.55 -7.33
C TRP A 52 -4.00 3.34 -6.06
N VAL A 53 -3.01 2.90 -5.27
CA VAL A 53 -2.57 3.62 -4.07
C VAL A 53 -2.02 5.01 -4.42
N LEU A 54 -1.32 5.15 -5.55
CA LEU A 54 -0.85 6.45 -6.04
C LEU A 54 -2.02 7.41 -6.33
N VAL A 55 -3.09 6.91 -6.96
CA VAL A 55 -4.31 7.69 -7.22
C VAL A 55 -4.99 8.09 -5.90
N VAL A 56 -5.02 7.20 -4.91
CA VAL A 56 -5.52 7.52 -3.56
C VAL A 56 -4.67 8.60 -2.91
N ALA A 57 -3.34 8.49 -2.94
CA ALA A 57 -2.42 9.48 -2.37
C ALA A 57 -2.61 10.87 -3.00
N ILE A 58 -2.66 10.95 -4.34
CA ILE A 58 -2.94 12.20 -5.07
C ILE A 58 -4.32 12.76 -4.69
N GLY A 59 -5.34 11.90 -4.60
CA GLY A 59 -6.66 12.28 -4.15
C GLY A 59 -6.68 12.85 -2.73
N THR A 60 -5.86 12.29 -1.83
CA THR A 60 -5.70 12.76 -0.44
C THR A 60 -5.09 14.16 -0.40
N PHE A 61 -4.06 14.43 -1.21
CA PHE A 61 -3.51 15.80 -1.35
C PHE A 61 -4.53 16.79 -1.93
N ARG A 62 -5.47 16.30 -2.75
CA ARG A 62 -6.60 17.09 -3.29
C ARG A 62 -7.82 17.13 -2.36
N MET A 63 -7.69 16.65 -1.12
CA MET A 63 -8.75 16.67 -0.08
C MET A 63 -10.06 16.02 -0.54
N ARG A 64 -10.00 14.98 -1.38
CA ARG A 64 -11.22 14.28 -1.85
C ARG A 64 -11.76 13.32 -0.77
N SER A 65 -13.05 13.40 -0.48
CA SER A 65 -13.71 12.61 0.57
C SER A 65 -13.69 11.09 0.35
N TRP A 66 -13.71 10.62 -0.91
CA TRP A 66 -13.65 9.19 -1.24
C TRP A 66 -12.31 8.52 -0.87
N THR A 67 -11.24 9.29 -0.66
CA THR A 67 -9.89 8.75 -0.43
C THR A 67 -9.75 8.06 0.91
N ARG A 68 -10.60 8.40 1.90
CA ARG A 68 -10.54 7.80 3.23
C ARG A 68 -10.90 6.33 3.24
N GLY A 69 -12.00 5.98 2.57
CA GLY A 69 -12.43 4.58 2.46
C GLY A 69 -11.37 3.76 1.73
N ALA A 70 -10.84 4.29 0.63
CA ALA A 70 -9.80 3.63 -0.15
C ALA A 70 -8.50 3.44 0.66
N ALA A 71 -8.04 4.48 1.35
CA ALA A 71 -6.85 4.39 2.21
C ALA A 71 -7.05 3.38 3.35
N LEU A 72 -8.22 3.37 4.01
CA LEU A 72 -8.50 2.39 5.06
C LEU A 72 -8.49 0.95 4.52
N THR A 73 -9.10 0.72 3.35
CA THR A 73 -9.06 -0.58 2.68
C THR A 73 -7.63 -0.99 2.36
N TRP A 74 -6.80 -0.08 1.84
CA TRP A 74 -5.40 -0.35 1.57
C TRP A 74 -4.64 -0.78 2.83
N GLN A 75 -4.82 -0.04 3.92
CA GLN A 75 -4.16 -0.37 5.19
C GLN A 75 -4.61 -1.74 5.73
N ALA A 76 -5.88 -2.09 5.60
CA ALA A 76 -6.38 -3.42 5.97
C ALA A 76 -5.74 -4.53 5.12
N LEU A 77 -5.62 -4.34 3.80
CA LEU A 77 -4.96 -5.28 2.91
C LEU A 77 -3.48 -5.46 3.28
N GLN A 78 -2.78 -4.37 3.61
CA GLN A 78 -1.37 -4.43 4.01
C GLN A 78 -1.16 -5.19 5.32
N ILE A 79 -2.07 -5.05 6.29
CA ILE A 79 -2.05 -5.85 7.53
C ILE A 79 -2.21 -7.35 7.22
N VAL A 80 -3.13 -7.71 6.32
CA VAL A 80 -3.31 -9.10 5.89
C VAL A 80 -2.02 -9.63 5.23
N ILE A 81 -1.38 -8.85 4.36
CA ILE A 81 -0.11 -9.22 3.73
C ILE A 81 0.98 -9.43 4.80
N ALA A 82 1.10 -8.53 5.78
CA ALA A 82 2.06 -8.68 6.88
C ALA A 82 1.83 -9.97 7.69
N ILE A 83 0.56 -10.30 7.99
CA ILE A 83 0.20 -11.56 8.66
C ILE A 83 0.64 -12.77 7.83
N CYS A 84 0.42 -12.74 6.51
CA CYS A 84 0.86 -13.82 5.62
C CYS A 84 2.40 -13.94 5.57
N CYS A 85 3.16 -12.84 5.67
CA CYS A 85 4.62 -12.89 5.82
C CYS A 85 5.03 -13.58 7.14
N PHE A 86 4.36 -13.29 8.26
CA PHE A 86 4.64 -13.98 9.53
C PHE A 86 4.30 -15.48 9.50
N GLN A 87 3.38 -15.89 8.62
CA GLN A 87 3.07 -17.30 8.35
C GLN A 87 4.10 -17.98 7.44
N GLY A 88 5.10 -17.25 6.93
CA GLY A 88 6.12 -17.75 6.01
C GLY A 88 5.60 -18.03 4.60
N LEU A 89 4.45 -17.44 4.22
CA LEU A 89 3.81 -17.67 2.92
C LEU A 89 4.40 -16.83 1.78
N PHE A 90 4.95 -15.66 2.11
CA PHE A 90 5.42 -14.70 1.10
C PHE A 90 6.89 -14.26 1.26
N ALA A 91 7.42 -14.27 2.47
CA ALA A 91 8.75 -13.77 2.77
C ALA A 91 9.25 -14.33 4.11
N GLU A 92 10.47 -13.98 4.50
CA GLU A 92 10.96 -14.27 5.85
C GLU A 92 10.07 -13.51 6.87
N PRO A 93 9.80 -14.09 8.06
CA PRO A 93 8.95 -13.44 9.06
C PRO A 93 9.45 -12.05 9.48
N ALA A 94 10.74 -11.78 9.34
CA ALA A 94 11.33 -10.47 9.61
C ALA A 94 10.78 -9.36 8.68
N ASP A 95 10.45 -9.69 7.43
CA ASP A 95 9.99 -8.74 6.41
C ASP A 95 8.55 -8.27 6.64
N GLY A 96 7.77 -9.00 7.46
CA GLY A 96 6.41 -8.61 7.84
C GLY A 96 6.37 -7.39 8.77
N TRP A 97 7.43 -7.14 9.54
CA TRP A 97 7.47 -6.05 10.53
C TRP A 97 7.39 -4.65 9.92
N PRO A 98 8.23 -4.29 8.93
CA PRO A 98 8.11 -2.99 8.26
C PRO A 98 6.72 -2.74 7.67
N LEU A 99 6.14 -3.76 7.01
CA LEU A 99 4.79 -3.68 6.43
C LEU A 99 3.73 -3.41 7.50
N LEU A 100 3.80 -4.13 8.62
CA LEU A 100 2.86 -3.95 9.73
C LEU A 100 2.99 -2.56 10.36
N VAL A 101 4.22 -2.10 10.61
CA VAL A 101 4.47 -0.78 11.23
C VAL A 101 3.91 0.33 10.37
N VAL A 102 4.22 0.32 9.07
CA VAL A 102 3.69 1.30 8.12
C VAL A 102 2.17 1.25 8.09
N ALA A 103 1.59 0.04 8.13
CA ALA A 103 0.14 -0.08 8.08
C ALA A 103 -0.57 0.46 9.32
N LEU A 104 -0.04 0.16 10.51
CA LEU A 104 -0.55 0.68 11.77
C LEU A 104 -0.41 2.20 11.86
N LEU A 105 0.69 2.77 11.34
CA LEU A 105 0.84 4.22 11.23
C LEU A 105 -0.25 4.82 10.33
N GLY A 106 -0.48 4.25 9.14
CA GLY A 106 -1.54 4.69 8.24
C GLY A 106 -2.93 4.66 8.90
N VAL A 107 -3.26 3.58 9.61
CA VAL A 107 -4.53 3.46 10.37
C VAL A 107 -4.61 4.51 11.47
N ALA A 108 -3.56 4.69 12.27
CA ALA A 108 -3.54 5.68 13.35
C ALA A 108 -3.74 7.10 12.82
N LEU A 109 -3.12 7.44 11.68
CA LEU A 109 -3.32 8.72 11.00
C LEU A 109 -4.75 8.88 10.49
N LEU A 110 -5.33 7.85 9.87
CA LEU A 110 -6.71 7.85 9.36
C LEU A 110 -7.75 8.04 10.47
N LEU A 111 -7.51 7.44 11.64
CA LEU A 111 -8.38 7.54 12.81
C LEU A 111 -8.15 8.81 13.63
N SER A 112 -7.09 9.58 13.32
CA SER A 112 -6.76 10.78 14.09
C SER A 112 -7.86 11.85 13.95
N PRO A 113 -8.27 12.50 15.06
CA PRO A 113 -9.35 13.51 15.07
C PRO A 113 -9.19 14.62 14.00
N PRO A 114 -7.98 15.12 13.69
CA PRO A 114 -7.80 16.17 12.70
C PRO A 114 -8.05 15.72 11.25
N VAL A 115 -7.78 14.44 10.94
CA VAL A 115 -8.11 13.86 9.62
C VAL A 115 -9.60 13.61 9.52
N VAL A 116 -10.23 13.14 10.61
CA VAL A 116 -11.69 12.96 10.67
C VAL A 116 -12.41 14.31 10.48
N ALA A 117 -11.96 15.37 11.13
CA ALA A 117 -12.62 16.69 11.12
C ALA A 117 -12.60 17.36 9.75
N VAL A 118 -11.47 17.32 9.01
CA VAL A 118 -11.36 17.96 7.69
C VAL A 118 -12.18 17.23 6.63
N THR A 119 -12.38 15.93 6.79
CA THR A 119 -13.05 15.10 5.79
C THR A 119 -14.50 14.77 6.13
N ARG A 120 -15.06 15.38 7.19
CA ARG A 120 -16.47 15.23 7.60
C ARG A 120 -17.42 16.25 6.96
N ARG A 121 -16.91 17.17 6.15
CA ARG A 121 -17.66 18.35 5.64
C ARG A 121 -18.44 18.15 4.32
N ASP A 122 -18.65 16.89 3.91
CA ASP A 122 -19.42 16.54 2.69
C ASP A 122 -20.72 15.77 2.99
N VAL A 123 -21.34 15.95 4.17
CA VAL A 123 -22.70 15.44 4.49
C VAL A 123 -23.59 16.59 4.91
#